data_AF-A0A212JCA5-F1
#
_entry.id   AF-A0A212JCA5-F1
#
_cell.length_a   1.000
_cell.length_b   1.000
_cell.length_c   1.000
_cell.angle_alpha   90.00
_cell.angle_beta   90.00
_cell.angle_gamma   90.00
#
_symmetry.space_group_name_H-M   'P 1'
#
loop_
_entity.id
_entity.type
_entity.pdbx_description
1 polymer ?
#
loop_
_entity_poly.entity_id
_entity_poly.type
_entity_poly.pdbx_seq_one_letter_code
_entity_poly.pdbx_strand_id
1 'polypeptide(L)'
;MAQVTLTIAGHQYHISCDDGQEAQIGRLGRYLDQRGRELIAAIGPIQENLLLAMIGLLIADELAETYGELEELRASEGSGGGEAKAEAEGRVADAIDAVAARIESIAERLSRH
;
A
#
# COMPACT_ATOMS: atom_id res chain seq x y z
N MET A 1 -14.81 19.11 -4.86
CA MET A 1 -15.52 18.27 -3.87
C MET A 1 -16.54 17.45 -4.63
N ALA A 2 -16.11 16.26 -5.04
CA ALA A 2 -16.95 15.31 -5.72
C ALA A 2 -17.65 14.41 -4.69
N GLN A 3 -18.78 13.82 -5.09
CA GLN A 3 -19.50 12.83 -4.30
C GLN A 3 -19.73 11.61 -5.15
N VAL A 4 -19.38 10.45 -4.62
CA VAL A 4 -19.61 9.15 -5.26
C VAL A 4 -20.70 8.42 -4.51
N THR A 5 -21.64 7.85 -5.25
CA THR A 5 -22.65 6.95 -4.69
C THR A 5 -22.19 5.52 -4.91
N LEU A 6 -22.02 4.79 -3.80
CA LEU A 6 -21.66 3.38 -3.77
C LEU A 6 -22.90 2.56 -3.44
N THR A 7 -22.97 1.34 -3.95
CA THR A 7 -23.98 0.35 -3.54
C THR A 7 -23.24 -0.87 -3.02
N ILE A 8 -23.48 -1.23 -1.75
CA ILE A 8 -22.84 -2.36 -1.07
C ILE A 8 -23.96 -3.23 -0.50
N ALA A 9 -24.04 -4.47 -0.96
CA ALA A 9 -25.05 -5.44 -0.54
C ALA A 9 -26.51 -4.92 -0.66
N GLY A 10 -26.77 -4.07 -1.65
CA GLY A 10 -28.08 -3.44 -1.87
C GLY A 10 -28.33 -2.13 -1.10
N HIS A 11 -27.40 -1.71 -0.24
CA HIS A 11 -27.47 -0.45 0.50
C HIS A 11 -26.67 0.65 -0.21
N GLN A 12 -27.23 1.87 -0.30
CA GLN A 12 -26.58 3.00 -0.94
C GLN A 12 -25.82 3.86 0.06
N TYR A 13 -24.58 4.23 -0.28
CA TYR A 13 -23.70 5.07 0.52
C TYR A 13 -23.22 6.26 -0.30
N HIS A 14 -23.24 7.43 0.31
CA HIS A 14 -22.76 8.66 -0.28
C HIS A 14 -21.42 9.04 0.33
N ILE A 15 -20.35 8.95 -0.46
CA ILE A 15 -18.98 9.21 -0.01
C ILE A 15 -18.48 10.49 -0.68
N SER A 16 -18.11 11.46 0.15
CA SER A 16 -17.42 12.67 -0.31
C SER A 16 -15.97 12.35 -0.60
N CYS A 17 -15.45 12.85 -1.71
CA CYS A 17 -14.06 12.66 -2.10
C CYS A 17 -13.47 13.86 -2.83
N ASP A 18 -12.14 13.87 -2.91
CA ASP A 18 -11.42 14.85 -3.70
C ASP A 18 -11.54 14.53 -5.20
N ASP A 19 -11.41 15.58 -6.01
CA ASP A 19 -11.52 15.49 -7.45
C ASP A 19 -10.39 14.56 -7.98
N GLY A 20 -10.76 13.53 -8.75
CA GLY A 20 -9.84 12.52 -9.28
C GLY A 20 -9.79 11.20 -8.48
N GLN A 21 -10.42 11.12 -7.29
CA GLN A 21 -10.50 9.88 -6.51
C GLN A 21 -11.72 9.02 -6.83
N GLU A 22 -12.65 9.50 -7.66
CA GLU A 22 -13.96 8.90 -7.88
C GLU A 22 -13.85 7.47 -8.41
N ALA A 23 -12.92 7.25 -9.35
CA ALA A 23 -12.67 5.93 -9.93
C ALA A 23 -12.09 4.94 -8.91
N GLN A 24 -11.20 5.40 -8.03
CA GLN A 24 -10.62 4.56 -6.97
C GLN A 24 -11.70 4.17 -5.95
N ILE A 25 -12.49 5.13 -5.49
CA ILE A 25 -13.57 4.89 -4.53
C ILE A 25 -14.64 3.97 -5.14
N GLY A 26 -15.01 4.16 -6.41
CA GLY A 26 -15.90 3.26 -7.13
C GLY A 26 -15.36 1.83 -7.27
N ARG A 27 -14.04 1.65 -7.44
CA ARG A 27 -13.42 0.31 -7.40
C ARG A 27 -13.50 -0.32 -6.01
N LEU A 28 -13.15 0.43 -4.97
CA LEU A 28 -13.21 -0.05 -3.58
C LEU A 28 -14.64 -0.41 -3.17
N GLY A 29 -15.63 0.41 -3.52
CA GLY A 29 -17.04 0.11 -3.25
C GLY A 29 -17.52 -1.18 -3.92
N ARG A 30 -17.13 -1.43 -5.17
CA ARG A 30 -17.43 -2.71 -5.85
C ARG A 30 -16.80 -3.92 -5.16
N TYR A 31 -15.59 -3.74 -4.63
CA TYR A 31 -14.94 -4.79 -3.85
C TYR A 31 -15.69 -5.10 -2.55
N LEU A 32 -16.09 -4.06 -1.81
CA LEU A 32 -16.92 -4.23 -0.61
C LEU A 32 -18.26 -4.90 -0.93
N ASP A 33 -18.90 -4.53 -2.03
CA ASP A 33 -20.16 -5.11 -2.48
C ASP A 33 -20.04 -6.60 -2.81
N GLN A 34 -18.98 -6.99 -3.51
CA GLN A 34 -18.65 -8.39 -3.80
C GLN A 34 -18.56 -9.20 -2.49
N ARG A 35 -17.75 -8.74 -1.52
CA ARG A 35 -17.59 -9.42 -0.21
C ARG A 35 -18.87 -9.46 0.60
N GLY A 36 -19.65 -8.38 0.58
CA GLY A 36 -20.95 -8.33 1.25
C GLY A 36 -21.94 -9.34 0.67
N ARG A 37 -21.99 -9.48 -0.66
CA ARG A 37 -22.85 -10.49 -1.32
C ARG A 37 -22.42 -11.92 -1.01
N GLU A 38 -21.11 -12.20 -0.96
CA GLU A 38 -20.57 -13.50 -0.57
C GLU A 38 -20.95 -13.88 0.87
N LEU A 39 -20.82 -12.93 1.81
CA LEU A 39 -21.22 -13.14 3.20
C LEU A 39 -22.72 -13.42 3.35
N ILE A 40 -23.57 -12.67 2.66
CA ILE A 40 -25.03 -12.89 2.66
C ILE A 40 -25.36 -14.27 2.06
N ALA A 41 -24.68 -14.67 1.00
CA ALA A 41 -24.89 -15.99 0.40
C ALA A 41 -24.51 -17.14 1.35
N ALA A 42 -23.47 -16.96 2.17
CA ALA A 42 -22.99 -17.98 3.09
C ALA A 42 -23.80 -18.08 4.39
N ILE A 43 -24.20 -16.94 4.97
CA ILE A 43 -24.76 -16.86 6.34
C ILE A 43 -26.26 -16.52 6.33
N GLY A 44 -26.77 -16.00 5.21
CA GLY A 44 -28.12 -15.48 5.08
C GLY A 44 -28.23 -13.99 5.38
N PRO A 45 -29.46 -13.44 5.38
CA PRO A 45 -29.70 -12.02 5.64
C PRO A 45 -29.31 -11.62 7.07
N ILE A 46 -28.55 -10.54 7.21
CA ILE A 46 -28.12 -9.97 8.49
C ILE A 46 -28.28 -8.45 8.48
N GLN A 47 -28.21 -7.82 9.66
CA GLN A 47 -28.34 -6.37 9.78
C GLN A 47 -27.14 -5.65 9.14
N GLU A 48 -27.42 -4.52 8.48
CA GLU A 48 -26.43 -3.74 7.70
C GLU A 48 -25.17 -3.39 8.52
N ASN A 49 -25.34 -2.90 9.75
CA ASN A 49 -24.21 -2.55 10.63
C ASN A 49 -23.31 -3.75 10.95
N LEU A 50 -23.90 -4.92 11.19
CA LEU A 50 -23.18 -6.15 11.47
C LEU A 50 -22.50 -6.67 10.19
N LEU A 51 -23.18 -6.59 9.04
CA LEU A 51 -22.61 -6.94 7.75
C LEU A 51 -21.36 -6.11 7.44
N LEU A 52 -21.43 -4.79 7.60
CA LEU A 52 -20.28 -3.90 7.38
C LEU A 52 -19.12 -4.23 8.33
N ALA A 53 -19.40 -4.54 9.60
CA ALA A 53 -18.37 -4.96 10.55
C ALA A 53 -17.70 -6.27 10.11
N MET A 54 -18.48 -7.25 9.65
CA MET A 54 -17.95 -8.51 9.15
C MET A 54 -17.13 -8.36 7.86
N ILE A 55 -17.59 -7.53 6.92
CA ILE A 55 -16.82 -7.16 5.73
C ILE A 55 -15.49 -6.52 6.14
N GLY A 56 -15.51 -5.61 7.11
CA GLY A 56 -14.30 -4.96 7.62
C GLY A 56 -13.31 -5.94 8.25
N LEU A 57 -13.79 -6.89 9.06
CA LEU A 57 -12.96 -7.94 9.65
C LEU A 57 -12.36 -8.86 8.58
N LEU A 58 -13.14 -9.28 7.59
CA LEU A 58 -12.67 -10.12 6.49
C LEU A 58 -11.52 -9.44 5.72
N ILE A 59 -11.67 -8.15 5.40
CA ILE A 59 -10.64 -7.40 4.66
C ILE A 59 -9.39 -7.17 5.51
N ALA A 60 -9.55 -6.95 6.82
CA ALA A 60 -8.42 -6.83 7.73
C ALA A 60 -7.62 -8.14 7.82
N ASP A 61 -8.31 -9.28 7.82
CA ASP A 61 -7.69 -10.61 7.81
C ASP A 61 -6.90 -10.85 6.51
N GLU A 62 -7.51 -10.57 5.35
CA GLU A 62 -6.84 -10.68 4.04
C GLU A 62 -5.60 -9.78 3.93
N LEU A 63 -5.67 -8.56 4.47
CA LEU A 63 -4.52 -7.66 4.52
C LEU A 63 -3.42 -8.21 5.44
N ALA A 64 -3.78 -8.76 6.60
CA ALA A 64 -2.81 -9.35 7.53
C ALA A 64 -2.09 -10.55 6.90
N GLU A 65 -2.81 -11.44 6.22
CA GLU A 65 -2.23 -12.56 5.47
C GLU A 65 -1.29 -12.06 4.37
N THR A 66 -1.75 -11.12 3.54
CA THR A 66 -0.94 -10.56 2.45
C THR A 66 0.34 -9.89 2.96
N TYR A 67 0.27 -9.14 4.06
CA TYR A 67 1.45 -8.54 4.68
C TYR A 67 2.40 -9.58 5.27
N GLY A 68 1.87 -10.66 5.86
CA GLY A 68 2.65 -11.80 6.34
C GLY A 68 3.43 -12.48 5.22
N GLU A 69 2.76 -12.83 4.12
CA GLU A 69 3.37 -13.43 2.94
C GLU A 69 4.46 -12.53 2.33
N LEU A 70 4.22 -11.21 2.26
CA LEU A 70 5.22 -10.26 1.78
C LEU A 70 6.46 -10.21 2.68
N GLU A 71 6.29 -10.31 3.99
CA GLU A 71 7.41 -10.33 4.93
C GLU A 71 8.21 -11.64 4.83
N GLU A 72 7.53 -12.78 4.67
CA GLU A 72 8.17 -14.07 4.42
C GLU A 72 8.95 -14.09 3.10
N LEU A 73 8.36 -13.55 2.03
CA LEU A 73 9.03 -13.39 0.74
C LEU A 73 10.27 -12.51 0.86
N ARG A 74 10.18 -11.35 1.51
CA ARG A 74 11.32 -10.47 1.77
C ARG A 74 12.40 -11.13 2.62
N ALA A 75 12.01 -11.91 3.62
CA ALA A 75 12.94 -12.68 4.44
C ALA A 75 13.65 -13.77 3.64
N SER A 76 12.94 -14.42 2.70
CA SER A 76 13.50 -15.45 1.81
C SER A 76 14.42 -14.88 0.72
N GLU A 77 14.11 -13.69 0.17
CA GLU A 77 14.99 -12.95 -0.73
C GLU A 77 16.22 -12.37 0.00
N GLY A 78 16.11 -12.16 1.32
CA GLY A 78 17.18 -11.67 2.18
C GLY A 78 18.22 -12.72 2.61
N SER A 79 18.00 -14.01 2.40
CA SER A 79 18.90 -15.07 2.92
C SER A 79 19.98 -15.56 1.93
N GLY A 80 20.18 -14.88 0.79
CA GLY A 80 21.05 -15.35 -0.30
C GLY A 80 22.35 -14.60 -0.57
N GLY A 81 22.75 -13.57 0.20
CA GLY A 81 23.88 -12.73 -0.23
C GLY A 81 24.51 -11.81 0.81
N GLY A 82 24.71 -12.25 2.05
CA GLY A 82 25.30 -11.41 3.11
C GLY A 82 26.68 -10.83 2.77
N GLU A 83 27.56 -11.63 2.14
CA GLU A 83 28.92 -11.19 1.80
C GLU A 83 28.94 -10.28 0.56
N ALA A 84 28.19 -10.64 -0.49
CA ALA A 84 28.07 -9.81 -1.70
C ALA A 84 27.34 -8.48 -1.44
N LYS A 85 26.37 -8.46 -0.50
CA LYS A 85 25.66 -7.26 -0.07
C LYS A 85 26.57 -6.35 0.75
N ALA A 86 27.33 -6.88 1.70
CA ALA A 86 28.30 -6.08 2.46
C ALA A 86 29.37 -5.44 1.53
N GLU A 87 29.82 -6.17 0.52
CA GLU A 87 30.77 -5.65 -0.48
C GLU A 87 30.13 -4.64 -1.45
N ALA A 88 28.86 -4.84 -1.82
CA ALA A 88 28.12 -3.87 -2.63
C ALA A 88 27.82 -2.58 -1.85
N GLU A 89 27.42 -2.68 -0.57
CA GLU A 89 27.19 -1.54 0.32
C GLU A 89 28.49 -0.73 0.54
N GLY A 90 29.63 -1.40 0.72
CA GLY A 90 30.94 -0.73 0.80
C GLY A 90 31.27 0.07 -0.47
N ARG A 91 31.08 -0.51 -1.66
CA ARG A 91 31.32 0.20 -2.93
C ARG A 91 30.41 1.40 -3.15
N VAL A 92 29.17 1.34 -2.67
CA VAL A 92 28.22 2.46 -2.75
C VAL A 92 28.63 3.59 -1.79
N ALA A 93 29.09 3.26 -0.58
CA ALA A 93 29.61 4.25 0.37
C ALA A 93 30.83 5.00 -0.22
N ASP A 94 31.80 4.29 -0.78
CA ASP A 94 32.99 4.88 -1.42
C ASP A 94 32.61 5.81 -2.58
N ALA A 95 31.61 5.43 -3.38
CA ALA A 95 31.14 6.24 -4.50
C ALA A 95 30.46 7.54 -4.02
N ILE A 96 29.71 7.49 -2.92
CA ILE A 96 29.08 8.68 -2.32
C ILE A 96 30.14 9.62 -1.77
N ASP A 97 31.16 9.12 -1.08
CA ASP A 97 32.27 9.94 -0.57
C ASP A 97 33.05 10.62 -1.69
N ALA A 98 33.29 9.91 -2.80
CA ALA A 98 33.94 10.49 -3.98
C ALA A 98 33.11 11.60 -4.64
N VAL A 99 31.77 11.44 -4.68
CA VAL A 99 30.87 12.48 -5.20
C VAL A 99 30.81 13.67 -4.25
N ALA A 100 30.74 13.45 -2.94
CA ALA A 100 30.76 14.51 -1.93
C ALA A 100 32.04 15.35 -2.05
N ALA A 101 33.21 14.71 -2.11
CA ALA A 101 34.48 15.40 -2.31
C ALA A 101 34.54 16.21 -3.61
N ARG A 102 33.92 15.71 -4.69
CA ARG A 102 33.83 16.44 -5.96
C ARG A 102 32.90 17.64 -5.87
N ILE A 103 31.78 17.53 -5.16
CA ILE A 103 30.85 18.64 -4.90
C ILE A 103 31.53 19.71 -4.07
N GLU A 104 32.26 19.34 -3.01
CA GLU A 104 33.04 20.27 -2.19
C GLU A 104 34.10 20.99 -3.02
N SER A 105 34.84 20.27 -3.86
CA SER A 105 35.83 20.87 -4.77
C SER A 105 35.19 21.87 -5.76
N ILE A 106 34.02 21.55 -6.30
CA ILE A 106 33.28 22.46 -7.19
C ILE A 106 32.80 23.68 -6.42
N ALA A 107 32.24 23.49 -5.22
CA ALA A 107 31.77 24.58 -4.37
C ALA A 107 32.91 25.52 -3.98
N GLU A 108 34.09 24.98 -3.62
CA GLU A 108 35.28 25.78 -3.35
C GLU A 108 35.83 26.53 -4.57
N ARG A 109 35.65 25.98 -5.77
CA ARG A 109 36.04 26.67 -7.01
C ARG A 109 35.07 27.80 -7.36
N LEU A 110 33.78 27.59 -7.09
CA LEU A 110 32.75 28.61 -7.29
C LEU A 110 32.83 29.73 -6.25
N SER A 111 33.31 29.48 -5.04
CA SER A 111 33.47 30.51 -4.00
C SER A 111 34.78 31.30 -4.09
N ARG A 112 35.74 30.87 -4.93
CA ARG A 112 36.99 31.58 -5.24
C ARG A 112 36.92 32.46 -6.50
N HIS A 113 35.73 32.59 -7.11
CA HIS A 113 35.41 33.55 -8.17
C HIS A 113 34.26 34.44 -7.70
#